data_AF-A0A392NT74-F1
#
_entry.id   AF-A0A392NT74-F1
#
_cell.length_a   1.000
_cell.length_b   1.000
_cell.length_c   1.000
_cell.angle_alpha   90.00
_cell.angle_beta   90.00
_cell.angle_gamma   90.00
#
_symmetry.space_group_name_H-M   'P 1'
#
loop_
_entity.id
_entity.type
_entity.pdbx_description
1 polymer ?
#
loop_
_entity_poly.entity_id
_entity_poly.type
_entity_poly.pdbx_seq_one_letter_code
_entity_poly.pdbx_strand_id
1 'polypeptide(L)'
;MKRSGCIDYDTTPWEPVKPDVLERRVSYQFNRNSSVFDVTSTQQMFPNTITGGWIVNEVMVLNGVPFSDHFRIHFRYEIEKSALSECACKCDVYIGIMWLRSSKFQQRINRNITSKFKIRLEEIFELVQKEILLLSDNSHV
;
A
#
# COMPACT_ATOMS: atom_id res chain seq x y z
N MET A 1 -4.13 2.12 -10.73
CA MET A 1 -3.73 3.21 -9.81
C MET A 1 -4.33 4.58 -10.12
N LYS A 2 -4.38 5.05 -11.38
CA LYS A 2 -4.98 6.38 -11.73
C LYS A 2 -6.39 6.60 -11.18
N ARG A 3 -7.24 5.56 -11.21
CA ARG A 3 -8.63 5.58 -10.70
C ARG A 3 -8.74 5.88 -9.20
N SER A 4 -7.70 5.61 -8.41
CA SER A 4 -7.66 5.90 -6.97
C SER A 4 -6.96 7.23 -6.63
N GLY A 5 -6.72 8.08 -7.63
CA GLY A 5 -6.11 9.41 -7.46
C GLY A 5 -4.58 9.43 -7.47
N CYS A 6 -3.94 8.33 -7.88
CA CYS A 6 -2.48 8.26 -8.03
C CYS A 6 -2.09 8.62 -9.47
N ILE A 7 -1.59 9.83 -9.67
CA ILE A 7 -1.13 10.35 -10.96
C ILE A 7 0.37 10.07 -11.10
N ASP A 8 0.82 9.78 -12.33
CA ASP A 8 2.22 9.50 -12.65
C ASP A 8 2.84 8.41 -11.74
N TYR A 9 2.08 7.32 -11.58
CA TYR A 9 2.49 6.20 -10.74
C TYR A 9 3.63 5.43 -11.41
N ASP A 10 4.79 5.46 -10.77
CA ASP A 10 6.02 4.84 -11.24
C ASP A 10 6.63 3.92 -10.17
N THR A 11 7.33 2.89 -10.64
CA THR A 11 7.96 1.89 -9.78
C THR A 11 9.29 1.44 -10.35
N THR A 12 10.30 1.25 -9.50
CA THR A 12 11.49 0.50 -9.90
C THR A 12 11.15 -0.99 -10.00
N PRO A 13 11.96 -1.77 -10.73
CA PRO A 13 11.92 -3.24 -10.63
C PRO A 13 12.14 -3.71 -9.18
N TRP A 14 11.72 -4.93 -8.90
CA TRP A 14 12.07 -5.62 -7.66
C TRP A 14 13.53 -6.09 -7.74
N GLU A 15 14.33 -5.69 -6.76
CA GLU A 15 15.76 -6.03 -6.69
C GLU A 15 16.05 -6.80 -5.38
N PRO A 16 16.89 -7.86 -5.43
CA PRO A 16 17.26 -8.58 -4.22
C PRO A 16 18.17 -7.73 -3.34
N VAL A 17 17.77 -7.53 -2.08
CA VAL A 17 18.59 -6.78 -1.10
C VAL A 17 19.18 -7.67 -0.02
N LYS A 18 18.53 -8.82 0.25
CA LYS A 18 18.95 -9.87 1.19
C LYS A 18 18.38 -11.22 0.71
N PRO A 19 18.85 -12.37 1.26
CA PRO A 19 18.20 -13.65 0.99
C PRO A 19 16.69 -13.56 1.23
N ASP A 20 15.91 -13.97 0.23
CA ASP A 20 14.44 -13.99 0.22
C ASP A 20 13.74 -12.63 0.39
N VAL A 21 14.47 -11.51 0.34
CA VAL A 21 13.91 -10.16 0.42
C VAL A 21 14.19 -9.39 -0.86
N LEU A 22 13.10 -9.01 -1.53
CA LEU A 22 13.11 -8.11 -2.67
C LEU A 22 12.71 -6.71 -2.21
N GLU A 23 13.31 -5.68 -2.79
CA GLU A 23 12.96 -4.29 -2.55
C GLU A 23 12.63 -3.58 -3.85
N ARG A 24 11.70 -2.62 -3.80
CA ARG A 24 11.51 -1.63 -4.86
C ARG A 24 11.13 -0.28 -4.28
N ARG A 25 11.22 0.75 -5.12
CA ARG A 25 10.70 2.09 -4.84
C ARG A 25 9.46 2.36 -5.65
N VAL A 26 8.58 3.16 -5.08
CA VAL A 26 7.34 3.63 -5.69
C VAL A 26 7.28 5.15 -5.54
N SER A 27 6.84 5.83 -6.59
CA SER A 27 6.58 7.27 -6.56
C SER A 27 5.32 7.61 -7.34
N TYR A 28 4.54 8.56 -6.84
CA TYR A 28 3.37 9.09 -7.53
C TYR A 28 2.95 10.41 -6.91
N GLN A 29 2.18 11.20 -7.65
CA GLN A 29 1.46 12.34 -7.07
C GLN A 29 0.05 11.88 -6.67
N PHE A 30 -0.33 12.14 -5.43
CA PHE A 30 -1.73 12.01 -5.02
C PHE A 30 -2.47 13.29 -5.37
N ASN A 31 -3.57 13.18 -6.12
CA ASN A 31 -4.40 14.31 -6.50
C ASN A 31 -5.88 13.91 -6.46
N ARG A 32 -6.56 14.26 -5.36
CA ARG A 32 -7.98 13.97 -5.16
C ARG A 32 -8.62 14.80 -4.06
N ASN A 33 -9.90 15.17 -4.20
CA ASN A 33 -10.74 15.83 -3.18
C ASN A 33 -9.98 16.92 -2.40
N SER A 34 -9.45 17.90 -3.14
CA SER A 34 -8.65 19.06 -2.69
C SER A 34 -7.29 18.77 -2.02
N SER A 35 -6.83 17.52 -2.04
CA SER A 35 -5.49 17.14 -1.56
C SER A 35 -4.57 16.87 -2.75
N VAL A 36 -3.47 17.61 -2.83
CA VAL A 36 -2.39 17.39 -3.80
C VAL A 36 -1.08 17.30 -3.03
N PHE A 37 -0.38 16.18 -3.16
CA PHE A 37 0.92 15.95 -2.51
C PHE A 37 1.67 14.81 -3.20
N ASP A 38 2.99 14.82 -3.10
CA ASP A 38 3.81 13.77 -3.69
C ASP A 38 4.02 12.64 -2.69
N VAL A 39 4.04 11.41 -3.18
CA VAL A 39 4.28 10.22 -2.39
C VAL A 39 5.50 9.52 -2.93
N THR A 40 6.38 9.14 -1.99
CA THR A 40 7.49 8.23 -2.26
C THR A 40 7.44 7.11 -1.23
N SER A 41 7.64 5.87 -1.64
CA SER A 41 7.71 4.75 -0.71
C SER A 41 8.74 3.71 -1.13
N THR A 42 9.22 2.98 -0.12
CA THR A 42 10.06 1.80 -0.29
C THR A 42 9.26 0.59 0.15
N GLN A 43 9.17 -0.41 -0.72
CA GLN A 43 8.45 -1.66 -0.46
C GLN A 43 9.47 -2.79 -0.38
N GLN A 44 9.34 -3.63 0.65
CA GLN A 44 10.09 -4.87 0.79
C GLN A 44 9.12 -6.04 0.77
N MET A 45 9.40 -7.05 -0.05
CA MET A 45 8.58 -8.24 -0.22
C MET A 45 9.39 -9.49 0.12
N PHE A 46 8.79 -10.39 0.89
CA PHE A 46 9.38 -11.66 1.29
C PHE A 46 8.29 -12.72 1.53
N PRO A 47 8.61 -14.02 1.42
CA PRO A 47 7.62 -15.07 1.61
C PRO A 47 7.12 -15.12 3.05
N ASN A 48 5.81 -15.38 3.21
CA ASN A 48 5.23 -15.68 4.51
C ASN A 48 5.35 -17.18 4.77
N THR A 49 6.30 -17.58 5.62
CA THR A 49 6.56 -19.00 5.93
C THR A 49 5.43 -19.67 6.72
N ILE A 50 4.53 -18.89 7.33
CA ILE A 50 3.41 -19.42 8.12
C ILE A 50 2.24 -19.76 7.20
N THR A 51 1.95 -18.90 6.24
CA THR A 51 0.74 -19.00 5.41
C THR A 51 1.03 -19.45 3.97
N GLY A 52 2.30 -19.58 3.58
CA GLY A 52 2.72 -19.92 2.22
C GLY A 52 2.47 -18.80 1.20
N GLY A 53 2.21 -17.59 1.67
CA GLY A 53 1.94 -16.40 0.85
C GLY A 53 3.09 -15.41 0.82
N TRP A 54 2.77 -14.11 0.73
CA TRP A 54 3.74 -13.02 0.70
C TRP A 54 3.43 -11.97 1.76
N ILE A 55 4.48 -11.41 2.35
CA ILE A 55 4.40 -10.19 3.15
C ILE A 55 5.04 -9.06 2.34
N VAL A 56 4.35 -7.93 2.25
CA VAL A 56 4.92 -6.69 1.71
C VAL A 56 4.89 -5.62 2.80
N ASN A 57 6.06 -5.17 3.23
CA ASN A 57 6.21 -4.03 4.12
C ASN A 57 6.49 -2.78 3.28
N GLU A 58 5.75 -1.70 3.54
CA GLU A 58 5.94 -0.42 2.87
C GLU A 58 6.25 0.68 3.87
N VAL A 59 7.30 1.46 3.61
CA VAL A 59 7.57 2.71 4.31
C VAL A 59 7.28 3.85 3.36
N MET A 60 6.23 4.62 3.66
CA MET A 60 5.71 5.70 2.85
C MET A 60 6.03 7.07 3.47
N VAL A 61 6.45 7.97 2.59
CA VAL A 61 6.72 9.38 2.86
C VAL A 61 5.71 10.22 2.07
N LEU A 62 5.03 11.12 2.78
CA LEU A 62 4.15 12.14 2.17
C LEU A 62 4.92 13.45 2.10
N ASN A 63 5.10 14.01 0.91
CA ASN A 63 5.81 15.26 0.67
C ASN A 63 4.81 16.37 0.34
N GLY A 64 5.00 17.58 0.87
CA GLY A 64 4.07 18.70 0.64
C GLY A 64 2.83 18.69 1.52
N VAL A 65 2.74 17.78 2.50
CA VAL A 65 1.72 17.83 3.57
C VAL A 65 2.27 18.50 4.84
N PRO A 66 1.41 19.10 5.68
CA PRO A 66 1.82 19.60 6.99
C PRO A 66 2.45 18.49 7.83
N PHE A 67 3.56 18.81 8.52
CA PHE A 67 4.31 17.89 9.38
C PHE A 67 4.90 16.65 8.67
N SER A 68 5.13 16.73 7.35
CA SER A 68 5.69 15.64 6.53
C SER A 68 7.03 15.09 7.02
N ASP A 69 7.82 15.89 7.73
CA ASP A 69 9.09 15.50 8.35
C ASP A 69 8.94 14.88 9.76
N HIS A 70 7.73 14.88 10.33
CA HIS A 70 7.48 14.39 11.70
C HIS A 70 7.12 12.92 11.75
N PHE A 71 6.70 12.31 10.65
CA PHE A 71 6.20 10.94 10.65
C PHE A 71 6.53 10.18 9.36
N ARG A 72 6.43 8.86 9.44
CA ARG A 72 6.40 7.93 8.31
C ARG A 72 5.18 7.03 8.44
N ILE A 73 4.59 6.66 7.32
CA ILE A 73 3.45 5.75 7.30
C ILE A 73 3.99 4.37 6.94
N HIS A 74 3.65 3.37 7.74
CA HIS A 74 4.04 2.00 7.52
C HIS A 74 2.80 1.21 7.10
N PHE A 75 2.89 0.48 5.99
CA PHE A 75 1.92 -0.54 5.66
C PHE A 75 2.55 -1.93 5.77
N ARG A 76 1.75 -2.90 6.18
CA ARG A 76 2.06 -4.32 6.06
C ARG A 76 0.90 -4.98 5.36
N TYR A 77 1.18 -5.55 4.20
CA TYR A 77 0.24 -6.35 3.43
C TYR A 77 0.59 -7.82 3.67
N GLU A 78 -0.39 -8.62 4.08
CA GLU A 78 -0.26 -10.06 4.21
C GLU A 78 -1.18 -10.72 3.19
N ILE A 79 -0.57 -11.29 2.15
CA ILE A 79 -1.28 -11.90 1.03
C ILE A 79 -1.16 -13.40 1.19
N GLU A 80 -2.27 -14.07 1.45
CA GLU A 80 -2.35 -15.51 1.66
C GLU A 80 -3.04 -16.17 0.46
N LYS A 81 -2.52 -17.31 0.01
CA LYS A 81 -3.21 -18.11 -1.00
C LYS A 81 -4.46 -18.72 -0.36
N SER A 82 -5.61 -18.58 -1.01
CA SER A 82 -6.82 -19.25 -0.53
C SER A 82 -6.71 -20.74 -0.76
N ALA A 83 -7.01 -21.54 0.27
CA ALA A 83 -7.17 -22.98 0.12
C ALA A 83 -8.46 -23.36 -0.65
N LEU A 84 -9.38 -22.41 -0.83
CA LEU A 84 -10.72 -22.65 -1.38
C LEU A 84 -10.78 -22.55 -2.90
N SER A 85 -9.86 -21.80 -3.55
CA SER A 85 -9.76 -21.77 -5.01
C SER A 85 -8.39 -21.31 -5.49
N GLU A 86 -7.97 -21.78 -6.67
CA GLU A 86 -6.68 -21.45 -7.25
C GLU A 86 -6.52 -19.97 -7.63
N CYS A 87 -7.64 -19.26 -7.83
CA CYS A 87 -7.68 -17.83 -8.19
C CYS A 87 -8.17 -16.92 -7.06
N ALA A 88 -8.22 -17.41 -5.81
CA ALA A 88 -8.59 -16.60 -4.65
C ALA A 88 -7.39 -16.36 -3.74
N CYS A 89 -7.36 -15.19 -3.13
CA CYS A 89 -6.42 -14.84 -2.07
C CYS A 89 -7.13 -14.07 -0.96
N LYS A 90 -6.54 -14.09 0.23
CA LYS A 90 -6.89 -13.18 1.33
C LYS A 90 -5.78 -12.15 1.42
N CYS A 91 -6.15 -10.88 1.58
CA CYS A 91 -5.19 -9.80 1.76
C CYS A 91 -5.57 -8.98 2.99
N ASP A 92 -4.78 -9.11 4.05
CA ASP A 92 -4.91 -8.26 5.25
C ASP A 92 -3.94 -7.08 5.15
N VAL A 93 -4.41 -5.89 5.54
CA VAL A 93 -3.58 -4.67 5.53
C VAL A 93 -3.58 -4.01 6.89
N TYR A 94 -2.38 -3.75 7.38
CA TYR A 94 -2.13 -3.06 8.64
C TYR A 94 -1.50 -1.70 8.37
N ILE A 95 -1.97 -0.68 9.09
CA ILE A 95 -1.48 0.69 8.97
C ILE A 95 -0.82 1.10 10.29
N GLY A 96 0.46 1.46 10.23
CA GLY A 96 1.23 2.02 11.33
C GLY A 96 1.66 3.46 11.02
N ILE A 97 1.85 4.26 12.07
CA ILE A 97 2.40 5.61 11.95
C ILE A 97 3.60 5.70 12.89
N MET A 98 4.79 5.84 12.30
CA MET A 98 6.03 6.01 13.04
C MET A 98 6.31 7.51 13.22
N TRP A 99 6.37 7.96 14.48
CA TRP A 99 6.70 9.34 14.81
C TRP A 99 8.21 9.52 14.91
N LEU A 100 8.74 10.37 14.02
CA LEU A 100 10.15 10.79 14.01
C LEU A 100 10.39 11.97 14.96
N ARG A 101 9.36 12.80 15.17
CA ARG A 101 9.38 13.98 16.04
C ARG A 101 8.09 14.06 16.85
N SER A 102 8.17 14.65 18.04
CA SER A 102 6.98 14.91 18.85
C SER A 102 6.13 16.00 18.20
N SER A 103 4.81 15.91 18.38
CA SER A 103 3.88 16.95 17.94
C SER A 103 2.67 16.98 18.87
N LYS A 104 2.17 18.18 19.19
CA LYS A 104 0.92 18.31 19.95
C LYS A 104 -0.30 17.83 19.15
N PHE A 105 -0.15 17.63 17.84
CA PHE A 105 -1.22 17.23 16.92
C PHE A 105 -1.22 15.73 16.60
N GLN A 106 -0.37 14.91 17.26
CA GLN A 106 -0.21 13.49 16.93
C GLN A 106 -1.53 12.72 16.84
N GLN A 107 -2.43 12.89 17.82
CA GLN A 107 -3.73 12.20 17.80
C GLN A 107 -4.59 12.60 16.61
N ARG A 108 -4.62 13.89 16.25
CA ARG A 108 -5.39 14.39 15.10
C ARG A 108 -4.80 13.90 13.79
N ILE A 109 -3.47 13.90 13.67
CA ILE A 109 -2.75 13.41 12.50
C ILE A 109 -2.98 11.90 12.34
N ASN A 110 -2.88 11.12 13.42
CA ASN A 110 -3.16 9.69 13.40
C ASN A 110 -4.56 9.39 12.88
N ARG A 111 -5.59 10.05 13.44
CA ARG A 111 -6.97 9.87 12.99
C ARG A 111 -7.14 10.25 11.53
N ASN A 112 -6.54 11.35 11.08
CA ASN A 112 -6.64 11.79 9.69
C ASN A 112 -6.01 10.77 8.73
N ILE A 113 -4.77 10.36 9.00
CA ILE A 113 -4.05 9.38 8.19
C ILE A 113 -4.83 8.06 8.15
N THR A 114 -5.15 7.47 9.31
CA THR A 114 -5.84 6.17 9.36
C THR A 114 -7.19 6.20 8.65
N SER A 115 -8.01 7.23 8.86
CA SER A 115 -9.33 7.32 8.20
C SER A 115 -9.23 7.52 6.69
N LYS A 116 -8.33 8.38 6.21
CA LYS A 116 -8.14 8.63 4.78
C LYS A 116 -7.55 7.43 4.07
N PHE A 117 -6.55 6.77 4.65
CA PHE A 117 -5.96 5.59 4.04
C PHE A 117 -6.87 4.37 4.12
N LYS A 118 -7.68 4.21 5.17
CA LYS A 118 -8.69 3.14 5.22
C LYS A 118 -9.64 3.23 4.02
N ILE A 119 -10.27 4.39 3.82
CA ILE A 119 -11.19 4.61 2.69
C ILE A 119 -10.50 4.34 1.36
N ARG A 120 -9.28 4.86 1.19
CA ARG A 120 -8.51 4.67 -0.05
C ARG A 120 -8.16 3.20 -0.31
N LEU A 121 -7.80 2.44 0.72
CA LEU A 121 -7.49 1.02 0.60
C LEU A 121 -8.73 0.22 0.23
N GLU A 122 -9.89 0.53 0.83
CA GLU A 122 -11.17 -0.09 0.48
C GLU A 122 -11.48 0.12 -1.02
N GLU A 123 -11.37 1.36 -1.51
CA GLU A 123 -11.55 1.65 -2.93
C GLU A 123 -10.55 0.93 -3.83
N ILE A 124 -9.27 0.84 -3.43
CA ILE A 124 -8.26 0.11 -4.21
C ILE A 124 -8.61 -1.38 -4.27
N PHE A 125 -9.01 -1.99 -3.15
CA PHE A 125 -9.37 -3.39 -3.13
C PHE A 125 -10.63 -3.70 -3.92
N GLU A 126 -11.64 -2.84 -3.88
CA GLU A 126 -12.82 -3.00 -4.74
C GLU A 126 -12.45 -2.96 -6.24
N LEU A 127 -11.51 -2.08 -6.62
CA LEU A 127 -11.03 -2.01 -8.00
C LEU A 127 -10.25 -3.26 -8.40
N VAL A 128 -9.33 -3.72 -7.55
CA VAL A 128 -8.54 -4.93 -7.78
C VAL A 128 -9.45 -6.16 -7.86
N GLN A 129 -10.43 -6.30 -6.98
CA GLN A 129 -11.38 -7.41 -7.01
C GLN A 129 -12.17 -7.43 -8.32
N LYS A 130 -12.66 -6.27 -8.78
CA LYS A 130 -13.36 -6.17 -10.08
C LYS A 130 -12.45 -6.55 -11.25
N GLU A 131 -11.20 -6.11 -11.24
CA GLU A 131 -10.23 -6.45 -12.29
C GLU A 131 -9.91 -7.95 -12.30
N ILE A 132 -9.74 -8.59 -11.14
CA ILE A 132 -9.49 -10.04 -11.02
C ILE A 132 -10.69 -10.84 -11.54
N LEU A 133 -11.93 -10.47 -11.16
CA LEU A 133 -13.14 -11.16 -11.61
C LEU A 133 -13.33 -11.08 -13.13
N LEU A 134 -13.06 -9.92 -13.71
CA LEU A 134 -13.12 -9.75 -15.18
C LEU A 134 -12.06 -10.57 -15.90
N LEU A 135 -10.87 -10.74 -15.32
CA LEU A 135 -9.81 -11.56 -15.89
C LEU A 135 -10.13 -13.06 -15.81
N SER A 136 -10.77 -13.52 -14.72
CA SER A 136 -11.16 -14.92 -14.59
C SER A 136 -12.31 -15.32 -15.52
N ASP A 137 -13.25 -14.43 -15.80
CA ASP A 137 -14.34 -14.71 -16.74
C ASP A 137 -13.84 -14.84 -18.19
N ASN A 138 -12.82 -14.06 -18.57
CA ASN A 138 -12.23 -14.11 -19.90
C ASN A 138 -11.31 -15.33 -20.13
N SER A 139 -10.89 -16.03 -19.08
CA SER A 139 -10.09 -17.27 -19.20
C SER A 139 -10.93 -18.53 -19.47
N HIS A 140 -12.26 -18.40 -19.56
CA HIS A 140 -13.20 -19.49 -19.86
C HIS A 140 -13.89 -19.35 -21.23
N VAL A 141 -13.37 -18.50 -22.13
CA VAL A 141 -13.85 -18.32 -23.51
C VAL A 141 -12.80 -18.75 -24.51
#